data_AF-A0A1G1QCY1-F1
#
_entry.id   AF-A0A1G1QCY1-F1
#
_cell.length_a   1.000
_cell.length_b   1.000
_cell.length_c   1.000
_cell.angle_alpha   90.00
_cell.angle_beta   90.00
_cell.angle_gamma   90.00
#
_symmetry.space_group_name_H-M   'P 1'
#
loop_
_entity.id
_entity.type
_entity.pdbx_description
1 polymer ?
#
loop_
_entity_poly.entity_id
_entity_poly.type
_entity_poly.pdbx_seq_one_letter_code
_entity_poly.pdbx_strand_id
1 'polypeptide(L)' 'MRSTIEIDDKLLKKAMAVTRFTTKKGLVNAGLEELIRTKRIERLISRLGKSPLKLSLNDLSKRRAYG' A
#
# COMPACT_ATOMS: atom_id res chain seq x y z
N MET A 1 -9.77 16.83 4.04
CA MET A 1 -9.45 17.88 3.05
C MET A 1 -10.27 17.65 1.80
N ARG A 2 -10.83 18.70 1.19
CA ARG A 2 -11.43 18.64 -0.15
C ARG A 2 -10.40 19.19 -1.13
N SER A 3 -10.10 18.44 -2.18
CA SER A 3 -9.09 18.78 -3.17
C SER A 3 -9.63 18.49 -4.56
N THR A 4 -9.20 19.29 -5.52
CA THR A 4 -9.45 19.05 -6.94
C THR A 4 -8.18 18.50 -7.55
N ILE A 5 -8.26 17.30 -8.13
CA ILE A 5 -7.14 16.61 -8.78
C ILE A 5 -7.64 16.02 -10.09
N GLU A 6 -6.77 16.01 -11.10
CA GLU A 6 -7.06 15.34 -12.37
C GLU A 6 -6.72 13.86 -12.26
N ILE A 7 -7.67 13.01 -12.64
CA ILE A 7 -7.53 11.55 -12.64
C ILE A 7 -8.13 11.02 -13.94
N ASP A 8 -7.44 10.09 -14.59
CA ASP A 8 -7.98 9.37 -15.74
C ASP A 8 -9.25 8.58 -15.35
N ASP A 9 -10.37 8.92 -15.98
CA ASP A 9 -11.68 8.30 -15.73
C ASP A 9 -11.73 6.82 -16.13
N LYS A 10 -11.02 6.42 -17.20
CA LYS A 10 -10.93 5.01 -17.62
C LYS A 10 -10.18 4.20 -16.57
N LEU A 11 -9.10 4.74 -16.01
CA LEU A 11 -8.35 4.09 -14.93
C LEU A 11 -9.23 3.95 -13.68
N LEU A 12 -9.91 5.02 -13.30
CA LEU A 12 -10.78 5.03 -12.12
C LEU A 12 -11.91 4.02 -12.24
N LYS A 13 -12.57 3.95 -13.40
CA LYS A 13 -13.64 2.96 -13.68
C LYS A 13 -13.12 1.53 -13.62
N LYS A 14 -11.98 1.24 -14.24
CA LYS A 14 -11.35 -0.09 -14.18
C LYS A 14 -11.02 -0.48 -12.73
N ALA A 15 -10.43 0.43 -11.98
CA ALA A 15 -10.10 0.20 -10.58
C ALA A 15 -11.36 -0.09 -9.75
N MET A 16 -12.43 0.69 -9.90
CA MET A 16 -13.70 0.44 -9.20
C MET A 16 -14.31 -0.92 -9.58
N ALA A 17 -14.26 -1.33 -10.85
CA ALA A 17 -14.78 -2.61 -11.32
C ALA A 17 -14.07 -3.82 -10.69
N VAL A 18 -12.75 -3.73 -10.48
CA VAL A 18 -11.95 -4.84 -9.91
C VAL A 18 -12.02 -4.87 -8.38
N THR A 19 -12.04 -3.70 -7.74
CA THR A 19 -11.94 -3.58 -6.27
C THR A 19 -13.29 -3.55 -5.54
N ARG A 20 -14.39 -3.45 -6.28
CA ARG A 20 -15.78 -3.37 -5.77
C ARG A 20 -16.05 -2.15 -4.88
N PHE A 21 -15.21 -1.11 -4.90
CA PHE A 21 -15.51 0.13 -4.17
C PHE A 21 -16.74 0.83 -4.76
N THR A 22 -17.67 1.21 -3.89
CA THR A 22 -18.91 1.91 -4.26
C THR A 22 -18.72 3.41 -4.45
N THR A 23 -17.61 3.97 -3.94
CA THR A 23 -17.34 5.41 -4.01
C THR A 23 -15.93 5.71 -4.52
N LYS A 24 -15.81 6.76 -5.35
CA LYS A 24 -14.51 7.26 -5.82
C LYS A 24 -13.58 7.62 -4.65
N LYS A 25 -14.13 8.24 -3.60
CA LYS A 25 -13.41 8.59 -2.37
C LYS A 25 -12.84 7.35 -1.67
N GLY A 26 -13.66 6.31 -1.49
CA GLY A 26 -13.23 5.06 -0.86
C GLY A 26 -12.09 4.39 -1.62
N LEU A 27 -12.22 4.32 -2.95
CA LEU A 27 -11.16 3.79 -3.81
C LEU A 27 -9.84 4.58 -3.68
N VAL A 28 -9.91 5.92 -3.74
CA VAL A 28 -8.71 6.76 -3.65
C VAL A 28 -8.03 6.59 -2.29
N ASN A 29 -8.79 6.59 -1.20
CA ASN A 29 -8.24 6.40 0.14
C ASN A 29 -7.56 5.03 0.27
N ALA A 30 -8.21 3.95 -0.17
CA ALA A 30 -7.64 2.62 -0.11
C ALA A 30 -6.37 2.49 -0.99
N GLY A 31 -6.34 3.14 -2.16
CA GLY A 31 -5.16 3.20 -3.00
C GLY A 31 -3.98 3.91 -2.33
N LEU A 32 -4.23 5.00 -1.61
CA LEU A 32 -3.21 5.71 -0.83
C LEU A 32 -2.69 4.87 0.33
N GLU A 33 -3.56 4.17 1.05
CA GLU A 33 -3.18 3.26 2.13
C GLU A 33 -2.29 2.12 1.63
N GLU A 34 -2.65 1.48 0.52
CA GLU A 34 -1.83 0.41 -0.06
C GLU A 34 -0.49 0.95 -0.56
N LEU A 35 -0.46 2.12 -1.20
CA LEU A 35 0.80 2.76 -1.61
C LEU A 35 1.74 2.98 -0.42
N ILE A 36 1.21 3.50 0.70
CA ILE A 36 1.99 3.66 1.94
C ILE A 36 2.48 2.30 2.44
N ARG A 37 1.64 1.27 2.41
CA ARG A 37 2.00 -0.09 2.83
C ARG A 37 3.14 -0.66 1.97
N THR A 38 3.03 -0.56 0.66
CA THR A 38 4.06 -0.99 -0.30
C THR A 38 5.38 -0.27 -0.06
N LYS A 39 5.36 1.06 0.08
CA LYS A 39 6.58 1.85 0.32
C LYS A 39 7.25 1.52 1.66
N ARG A 40 6.47 1.21 2.70
CA ARG A 40 7.00 0.73 3.99
C ARG A 40 7.69 -0.62 3.84
N ILE A 41 7.09 -1.55 3.10
CA ILE A 41 7.68 -2.87 2.82
C ILE A 41 8.97 -2.73 2.02
N GLU A 42 8.96 -1.94 0.93
CA GLU A 42 10.16 -1.65 0.13
C GLU A 42 11.30 -1.10 1.00
N ARG A 43 11.01 -0.14 1.89
CA ARG A 43 11.99 0.43 2.82
C ARG A 43 12.54 -0.59 3.81
N LEU A 44 11.71 -1.53 4.27
CA LEU A 44 12.15 -2.61 5.16
C LEU A 44 13.08 -3.57 4.42
N ILE A 45 12.71 -3.99 3.21
CA ILE A 45 13.54 -4.85 2.35
C ILE A 45 14.89 -4.17 2.06
N SER A 46 14.87 -2.88 1.68
CA SER A 46 16.10 -2.15 1.37
C SER A 46 17.05 -2.03 2.57
N ARG A 47 16.51 -1.95 3.80
CA ARG A 47 17.29 -1.90 5.04
C ARG A 47 17.83 -3.28 5.47
N LEU A 48 17.16 -4.35 5.07
CA LEU A 48 17.49 -5.73 5.50
C LEU A 48 18.47 -6.44 4.53
N GLY A 49 18.95 -5.73 3.50
CA GLY A 49 19.88 -6.26 2.49
C GLY A 49 19.18 -7.08 1.40
N LYS A 50 19.83 -7.23 0.24
CA LYS A 50 19.33 -7.88 -1.00
C LYS A 50 19.00 -9.38 -0.90
N SER A 51 18.52 -9.87 0.24
CA SER A 51 18.05 -11.25 0.38
C SER A 51 16.54 -11.28 0.21
N PRO A 52 15.95 -12.25 -0.53
CA PRO A 52 14.51 -12.35 -0.68
C PRO A 52 13.89 -12.65 0.67
N LEU A 53 13.42 -11.60 1.35
CA LEU A 53 12.78 -11.72 2.65
C LEU A 53 11.41 -12.39 2.49
N LYS A 54 11.40 -13.72 2.57
CA LYS A 54 10.28 -14.44 3.20
C LYS A 54 10.28 -14.09 4.70
N LEU A 55 9.90 -12.87 5.07
CA LEU A 55 9.63 -12.53 6.47
C LEU A 55 8.14 -12.49 6.71
N SER A 56 7.67 -13.33 7.63
CA SER A 56 6.32 -13.25 8.16
C SER A 56 6.21 -12.10 9.17
N LEU A 57 4.98 -11.68 9.49
CA LEU A 57 4.72 -10.70 10.55
C LEU A 57 5.34 -11.11 11.90
N ASN A 58 5.44 -12.42 12.14
CA ASN A 58 6.01 -12.98 13.37
C ASN A 58 7.54 -12.80 13.43
N ASP A 59 8.22 -12.84 12.28
CA ASP A 59 9.67 -12.63 12.22
C ASP A 59 10.03 -11.15 12.39
N LEU A 60 9.15 -10.26 11.93
CA LEU A 60 9.27 -8.81 12.12
C LEU A 60 9.02 -8.39 13.57
N SER A 61 8.07 -9.01 14.28
CA SER A 61 7.79 -8.69 15.69
C SER A 61 8.96 -9.06 16.60
N LYS A 62 9.54 -10.25 16.41
CA LYS A 62 10.71 -10.72 17.17
C LYS A 62 11.89 -9.78 17.03
N ARG A 63 12.21 -9.33 15.81
CA ARG A 63 13.33 -8.41 15.58
C ARG A 63 13.16 -7.02 16.21
N ARG A 64 11.92 -6.58 16.44
CA ARG A 64 11.63 -5.30 17.14
C ARG A 64 11.64 -5.41 18.65
N ALA A 65 11.48 -6.61 19.21
CA ALA A 65 11.51 -6.82 20.65
C ALA A 65 12.94 -6.91 21.22
N TYR A 66 13.95 -7.11 20.36
CA TYR A 66 15.36 -7.29 20.75
C TYR A 66 16.30 -6.16 20.25
N GLY A 67 15.76 -5.02 19.82
CA GLY A 67 16.53 -3.82 19.46
C GLY A 67 16.02 -2.62 20.21
#